data_AF-A0A5K7YDC7-F1
#
_entry.id   AF-A0A5K7YDC7-F1
#
_cell.length_a   1.000
_cell.length_b   1.000
_cell.length_c   1.000
_cell.angle_alpha   90.00
_cell.angle_beta   90.00
_cell.angle_gamma   90.00
#
_symmetry.space_group_name_H-M   'P 1'
#
loop_
_entity.id
_entity.type
_entity.pdbx_description
1 polymer ?
#
loop_
_entity_poly.entity_id
_entity_poly.type
_entity_poly.pdbx_seq_one_letter_code
_entity_poly.pdbx_strand_id
1 'polypeptide(L)'
;MLATNWSTWVEMFLGLAEIGLLVAAVYLIIAQFTRSRASMYIERFNSSDAMESRVAVDRWLEAHVTAKARLEELERDPALRTHLRRFTNLFQELGAAYQFGVAHRKTVRVLFDALVVMYWERLRFWVEDYRANSDPTLYSRFEYLYNEIRTRERKTRPRLDYVVAYGSLMNPASLSAGLGRDASIDELIPIEVVDWERRWTVGETVRLSGAGQTTTAAFLNLEPSPGQRTAAAMIRVSRSELARLTVREKNYDARDLRDAVRLIGGRRVGPGAAVWCFVGRRRHRVIAGDDDVVVLEEYVSKVEQAAERIDPTMIAELRASVAAAGFEPASGPYQFADPDQRSLV
;
A
#
# COMPACT_ATOMS: atom_id res chain seq x y z
N MET A 1 48.50 -3.68 -56.87
CA MET A 1 47.03 -3.50 -56.75
C MET A 1 46.47 -3.61 -55.33
N LEU A 2 47.27 -3.90 -54.28
CA LEU A 2 46.77 -3.98 -52.89
C LEU A 2 46.90 -2.68 -52.08
N ALA A 3 47.65 -1.68 -52.56
CA ALA A 3 47.90 -0.42 -51.84
C ALA A 3 46.72 0.58 -51.88
N THR A 4 45.80 0.44 -52.83
CA THR A 4 44.65 1.35 -53.03
C THR A 4 43.48 1.11 -52.07
N ASN A 5 43.42 -0.04 -51.39
CA ASN A 5 42.32 -0.33 -50.47
C ASN A 5 42.55 0.24 -49.05
N TRP A 6 43.80 0.42 -48.62
CA TRP A 6 44.11 0.86 -47.26
C TRP A 6 43.64 2.29 -46.95
N SER A 7 43.83 3.23 -47.89
CA SER A 7 43.38 4.62 -47.73
C SER A 7 41.87 4.72 -47.56
N THR A 8 41.11 3.92 -48.32
CA THR A 8 39.64 3.91 -48.29
C THR A 8 39.11 3.46 -46.91
N TRP A 9 39.72 2.45 -46.30
CA TRP A 9 39.33 2.01 -44.95
C TRP A 9 39.65 3.08 -43.90
N VAL A 10 40.83 3.71 -43.98
CA VAL A 10 41.23 4.78 -43.04
C VAL A 10 40.29 5.98 -43.15
N GLU A 11 39.96 6.44 -44.36
CA GLU A 11 39.00 7.54 -44.58
C GLU A 11 37.61 7.20 -44.03
N MET A 12 37.15 5.96 -44.23
CA MET A 12 35.86 5.51 -43.67
C MET A 12 35.87 5.49 -42.14
N PHE A 13 36.95 5.01 -41.50
CA PHE A 13 37.07 5.03 -40.04
C PHE A 13 37.16 6.44 -39.48
N LEU A 14 37.87 7.35 -40.15
CA LEU A 14 37.94 8.76 -39.77
C LEU A 14 36.57 9.42 -39.87
N GLY A 15 35.84 9.20 -40.98
CA GLY A 15 34.47 9.71 -41.14
C GLY A 15 33.51 9.18 -40.07
N LEU A 16 33.60 7.89 -39.70
CA LEU A 16 32.82 7.33 -38.60
C LEU A 16 33.20 7.92 -37.23
N ALA A 17 34.49 8.17 -37.00
CA ALA A 17 34.97 8.81 -35.78
C ALA A 17 34.49 10.28 -35.68
N GLU A 18 34.50 11.03 -36.78
CA GLU A 18 33.98 12.40 -36.85
C GLU A 18 32.47 12.45 -36.59
N ILE A 19 31.70 11.55 -37.20
CA ILE A 19 30.26 11.41 -36.92
C ILE A 19 30.05 11.07 -35.44
N GLY A 20 30.83 10.13 -34.90
CA GLY A 20 30.76 9.76 -33.48
C GLY A 20 31.04 10.95 -32.54
N LEU A 21 32.07 11.74 -32.84
CA LEU A 21 32.41 12.95 -32.09
C LEU A 21 31.30 14.00 -32.16
N LEU A 22 30.71 14.21 -33.34
CA LEU A 22 29.60 15.15 -33.53
C LEU A 22 28.36 14.71 -32.72
N VAL A 23 27.99 13.43 -32.78
CA VAL A 23 26.87 12.88 -32.01
C VAL A 23 27.12 13.02 -30.51
N ALA A 24 28.34 12.74 -30.04
CA ALA A 24 28.72 12.90 -28.64
C ALA A 24 28.63 14.38 -28.20
N ALA A 25 29.11 15.31 -29.02
CA ALA A 25 29.04 16.75 -28.74
C ALA A 25 27.59 17.24 -28.64
N VAL A 26 26.72 16.85 -29.58
CA VAL A 26 25.28 17.17 -29.53
C VAL A 26 24.63 16.62 -28.27
N TYR A 27 24.94 15.39 -27.90
CA TYR A 27 24.43 14.78 -26.67
C TYR A 27 24.87 15.54 -25.41
N LEU A 28 26.15 15.93 -25.32
CA LEU A 28 26.67 16.69 -24.20
C LEU A 28 26.02 18.08 -24.08
N ILE A 29 25.78 18.76 -25.21
CA ILE A 29 25.08 20.05 -25.24
C ILE A 29 23.65 19.90 -24.72
N ILE A 30 22.91 18.89 -25.18
CA ILE A 30 21.55 18.60 -24.70
C ILE A 30 21.56 18.28 -23.20
N ALA A 31 22.50 17.45 -22.73
CA ALA A 31 22.64 17.11 -21.33
C ALA A 31 22.97 18.33 -20.46
N GLN A 32 23.86 19.22 -20.92
CA GLN A 32 24.21 20.44 -20.20
C GLN A 32 23.04 21.42 -20.16
N PHE A 33 22.34 21.61 -21.29
CA PHE A 33 21.16 22.46 -21.37
C PHE A 33 20.05 21.99 -20.41
N THR A 34 19.74 20.68 -20.39
CA THR A 34 18.69 20.14 -19.52
C THR A 34 19.02 20.25 -18.03
N ARG A 35 20.30 20.18 -17.64
CA ARG A 35 20.76 20.45 -16.27
C ARG A 35 20.66 21.92 -15.90
N SER A 36 21.14 22.81 -16.77
CA SER A 36 21.04 24.26 -16.57
C SER A 36 19.58 24.70 -16.43
N ARG A 37 18.68 24.16 -17.26
CA ARG A 37 17.23 24.39 -17.12
C ARG A 37 16.70 23.93 -15.77
N ALA A 38 17.09 22.76 -15.29
CA ALA A 38 16.69 22.29 -13.97
C ALA A 38 17.18 23.22 -12.85
N SER A 39 18.42 23.71 -12.92
CA SER A 39 18.96 24.69 -11.97
C SER A 39 18.16 26.00 -11.94
N MET A 40 17.78 26.53 -13.11
CA MET A 40 16.94 27.73 -13.17
C MET A 40 15.56 27.52 -12.51
N TYR A 41 14.97 26.32 -12.59
CA TYR A 41 13.74 26.04 -11.83
C TYR A 41 14.00 26.04 -10.32
N ILE A 42 15.12 25.50 -9.85
CA ILE A 42 15.49 25.56 -8.42
C ILE A 42 15.61 27.01 -7.97
N GLU A 43 16.31 27.85 -8.73
CA GLU A 43 16.46 29.27 -8.43
C GLU A 43 15.11 29.99 -8.42
N ARG A 44 14.24 29.71 -9.41
CA ARG A 44 12.91 30.31 -9.47
C ARG A 44 11.99 29.89 -8.33
N PHE A 45 12.03 28.63 -7.90
CA PHE A 45 11.26 28.17 -6.74
C PHE A 45 11.78 28.76 -5.42
N ASN A 46 13.06 29.17 -5.39
CA ASN A 46 13.69 29.79 -4.24
C ASN A 46 13.79 31.33 -4.34
N SER A 47 13.19 31.94 -5.37
CA SER A 47 13.15 33.39 -5.49
C SER A 47 12.30 33.99 -4.36
N SER A 48 12.61 35.22 -3.96
CA SER A 48 11.84 35.93 -2.92
C SER A 48 10.35 35.98 -3.25
N ASP A 49 10.02 36.25 -4.50
CA ASP A 49 8.65 36.33 -5.01
C ASP A 49 7.91 34.98 -4.97
N ALA A 50 8.59 33.88 -5.33
CA ALA A 50 8.03 32.54 -5.23
C ALA A 50 7.81 32.15 -3.76
N MET A 51 8.75 32.52 -2.88
CA MET A 51 8.67 32.24 -1.46
C MET A 51 7.55 33.02 -0.78
N GLU A 52 7.37 34.30 -1.12
CA GLU A 52 6.26 35.13 -0.65
C GLU A 52 4.91 34.52 -1.07
N SER A 53 4.79 34.15 -2.35
CA SER A 53 3.58 33.50 -2.87
C SER A 53 3.30 32.16 -2.19
N ARG A 54 4.36 31.38 -1.93
CA ARG A 54 4.25 30.12 -1.19
C ARG A 54 3.75 30.33 0.24
N VAL A 55 4.33 31.29 0.97
CA VAL A 55 3.94 31.59 2.36
C VAL A 55 2.49 32.05 2.43
N ALA A 56 2.05 32.89 1.49
CA ALA A 56 0.64 33.32 1.41
C ALA A 56 -0.30 32.12 1.18
N VAL A 57 0.05 31.23 0.25
CA VAL A 57 -0.74 30.02 -0.05
C VAL A 57 -0.76 29.05 1.14
N ASP A 58 0.37 28.82 1.80
CA ASP A 58 0.44 27.93 2.96
C ASP A 58 -0.42 28.44 4.12
N ARG A 59 -0.33 29.74 4.44
CA ARG A 59 -1.17 30.37 5.48
C ARG A 59 -2.66 30.24 5.16
N TRP A 60 -3.04 30.49 3.92
CA TRP A 60 -4.44 30.35 3.49
C TRP A 60 -4.94 28.90 3.59
N LEU A 61 -4.13 27.93 3.17
CA LEU A 61 -4.47 26.51 3.28
C LEU A 61 -4.58 26.03 4.72
N GLU A 62 -3.83 26.63 5.64
CA GLU A 62 -3.84 26.29 7.08
C GLU A 62 -4.98 26.96 7.83
N ALA A 63 -5.35 28.20 7.48
CA ALA A 63 -6.41 28.96 8.13
C ALA A 63 -7.80 28.34 7.97
N HIS A 64 -8.00 27.52 6.94
CA HIS A 64 -9.32 26.99 6.58
C HIS A 64 -9.30 25.47 6.42
N VAL A 65 -10.19 24.79 7.14
CA VAL A 65 -10.28 23.32 7.14
C VAL A 65 -11.00 22.78 5.91
N THR A 66 -12.00 23.50 5.38
CA THR A 66 -12.86 23.03 4.28
C THR A 66 -12.54 23.71 2.95
N ALA A 67 -12.74 22.98 1.84
CA ALA A 67 -12.56 23.50 0.49
C ALA A 67 -13.50 24.69 0.20
N LYS A 68 -14.74 24.64 0.69
CA LYS A 68 -15.72 25.71 0.51
C LYS A 68 -15.25 27.03 1.14
N ALA A 69 -14.83 27.00 2.41
CA ALA A 69 -14.36 28.21 3.09
C ALA A 69 -13.12 28.81 2.40
N ARG A 70 -12.22 27.94 1.91
CA ARG A 70 -11.05 28.35 1.13
C ARG A 70 -11.40 29.08 -0.16
N LEU A 71 -12.40 28.59 -0.90
CA LEU A 71 -12.87 29.23 -2.15
C LEU A 71 -13.54 30.59 -1.86
N GLU A 72 -14.37 30.67 -0.83
CA GLU A 72 -15.01 31.94 -0.43
C GLU A 72 -13.99 33.01 -0.04
N GLU A 73 -12.90 32.65 0.64
CA GLU A 73 -11.80 33.60 0.93
C GLU A 73 -11.12 34.10 -0.36
N LEU A 74 -10.84 33.21 -1.31
CA LEU A 74 -10.23 33.56 -2.59
C LEU A 74 -11.10 34.48 -3.46
N GLU A 75 -12.41 34.47 -3.24
CA GLU A 75 -13.33 35.44 -3.85
C GLU A 75 -13.22 36.82 -3.23
N ARG A 76 -12.98 36.88 -1.92
CA ARG A 76 -12.87 38.13 -1.16
C ARG A 76 -11.48 38.76 -1.21
N ASP A 77 -10.42 37.98 -1.46
CA ASP A 77 -9.04 38.45 -1.51
C ASP A 77 -8.38 38.25 -2.90
N PRO A 78 -8.37 39.30 -3.75
CA PRO A 78 -7.71 39.28 -5.05
C PRO A 78 -6.17 39.15 -4.99
N ALA A 79 -5.55 39.61 -3.90
CA ALA A 79 -4.10 39.54 -3.75
C ALA A 79 -3.67 38.09 -3.49
N LEU A 80 -4.37 37.40 -2.59
CA LEU A 80 -4.18 35.97 -2.36
C LEU A 80 -4.39 35.15 -3.64
N ARG A 81 -5.45 35.45 -4.41
CA ARG A 81 -5.67 34.80 -5.72
C ARG A 81 -4.48 34.99 -6.66
N THR A 82 -3.86 36.16 -6.65
CA THR A 82 -2.67 36.44 -7.46
C THR A 82 -1.48 35.59 -7.01
N HIS A 83 -1.22 35.50 -5.71
CA HIS A 83 -0.17 34.63 -5.16
C HIS A 83 -0.42 33.16 -5.50
N LEU A 84 -1.66 32.67 -5.36
CA LEU A 84 -2.02 31.30 -5.68
C LEU A 84 -1.79 30.97 -7.16
N ARG A 85 -2.21 31.86 -8.07
CA ARG A 85 -1.96 31.68 -9.51
C ARG A 85 -0.48 31.70 -9.84
N ARG A 86 0.28 32.64 -9.28
CA ARG A 86 1.73 32.74 -9.50
C ARG A 86 2.44 31.47 -9.03
N PHE A 87 2.10 31.00 -7.84
CA PHE A 87 2.70 29.80 -7.26
C PHE A 87 2.33 28.53 -8.03
N THR A 88 1.06 28.34 -8.39
CA THR A 88 0.60 27.19 -9.18
C THR A 88 1.15 27.18 -10.60
N ASN A 89 1.38 28.36 -11.20
CA ASN A 89 2.04 28.48 -12.50
C ASN A 89 3.48 27.94 -12.47
N LEU A 90 4.22 28.05 -11.36
CA LEU A 90 5.55 27.45 -11.25
C LEU A 90 5.51 25.93 -11.45
N PHE A 91 4.50 25.26 -10.88
CA PHE A 91 4.30 23.82 -11.07
C PHE A 91 3.82 23.47 -12.48
N GLN A 92 2.96 24.31 -13.09
CA GLN A 92 2.54 24.15 -14.48
C GLN A 92 3.74 24.21 -15.44
N GLU A 93 4.62 25.19 -15.27
CA GLU A 93 5.83 25.35 -16.07
C GLU A 93 6.83 24.22 -15.84
N LEU A 94 7.04 23.82 -14.57
CA LEU A 94 7.87 22.66 -14.23
C LEU A 94 7.32 21.38 -14.87
N GLY A 95 6.00 21.19 -14.86
CA GLY A 95 5.33 20.06 -15.48
C GLY A 95 5.49 20.05 -17.00
N ALA A 96 5.38 21.21 -17.65
CA ALA A 96 5.65 21.33 -19.08
C ALA A 96 7.12 20.97 -19.40
N ALA A 97 8.07 21.51 -18.63
CA ALA A 97 9.49 21.22 -18.81
C ALA A 97 9.82 19.74 -18.57
N TYR A 98 9.16 19.10 -17.61
CA TYR A 98 9.31 17.66 -17.35
C TYR A 98 8.75 16.82 -18.50
N GLN A 99 7.54 17.14 -18.98
CA GLN A 99 6.88 16.41 -20.05
C GLN A 99 7.66 16.46 -21.35
N PHE A 100 8.16 17.63 -21.72
CA PHE A 100 8.94 17.83 -22.94
C PHE A 100 10.44 17.50 -22.79
N GLY A 101 10.89 17.03 -21.62
CA GLY A 101 12.29 16.66 -21.38
C GLY A 101 13.26 17.84 -21.36
N VAL A 102 12.76 19.07 -21.21
CA VAL A 102 13.56 20.30 -21.11
C VAL A 102 14.28 20.37 -19.75
N ALA A 103 13.66 19.85 -18.69
CA ALA A 103 14.29 19.73 -17.38
C ALA A 103 14.75 18.28 -17.14
N HIS A 104 15.95 18.12 -16.58
CA HIS A 104 16.49 16.81 -16.26
C HIS A 104 15.60 16.04 -15.26
N ARG A 105 14.94 14.97 -15.73
CA ARG A 105 13.92 14.23 -14.96
C ARG A 105 14.40 13.70 -13.61
N LYS A 106 15.67 13.32 -13.46
CA LYS A 106 16.19 12.87 -12.15
C LYS A 106 16.31 14.02 -11.16
N THR A 107 16.75 15.18 -11.64
CA THR A 107 16.90 16.39 -10.81
C THR A 107 15.54 16.89 -10.36
N VAL A 108 14.57 16.96 -11.28
CA VAL A 108 13.20 17.36 -10.92
C VAL A 108 12.63 16.45 -9.83
N ARG A 109 12.84 15.14 -9.97
CA ARG A 109 12.35 14.17 -8.99
C ARG A 109 12.94 14.36 -7.60
N VAL A 110 14.27 14.38 -7.50
CA VAL A 110 14.97 14.49 -6.22
C VAL A 110 14.58 15.75 -5.46
N LEU A 111 14.32 16.85 -6.17
CA LEU A 111 14.12 18.16 -5.54
C LEU A 111 12.64 18.53 -5.36
N PHE A 112 11.76 18.07 -6.24
CA PHE A 112 10.38 18.55 -6.28
C PHE A 112 9.32 17.47 -6.04
N ASP A 113 9.66 16.17 -5.98
CA ASP A 113 8.65 15.10 -5.82
C ASP A 113 7.70 15.35 -4.63
N ALA A 114 8.27 15.64 -3.46
CA ALA A 114 7.50 15.92 -2.25
C ALA A 114 6.61 17.17 -2.39
N LEU A 115 7.14 18.24 -2.97
CA LEU A 115 6.42 19.51 -3.15
C LEU A 115 5.27 19.36 -4.15
N VAL A 116 5.52 18.73 -5.30
CA VAL A 116 4.49 18.48 -6.32
C VAL A 116 3.35 17.67 -5.72
N VAL A 117 3.65 16.55 -5.05
CA VAL A 117 2.63 15.69 -4.45
C VAL A 117 1.85 16.44 -3.38
N MET A 118 2.54 17.10 -2.45
CA MET A 118 1.90 17.82 -1.35
C MET A 118 0.97 18.93 -1.86
N TYR A 119 1.44 19.79 -2.77
CA TYR A 119 0.64 20.92 -3.24
C TYR A 119 -0.46 20.50 -4.20
N TRP A 120 -0.25 19.50 -5.06
CA TRP A 120 -1.34 19.01 -5.91
C TRP A 120 -2.52 18.53 -5.06
N GLU A 121 -2.28 17.69 -4.06
CA GLU A 121 -3.34 17.16 -3.17
C GLU A 121 -4.06 18.28 -2.42
N ARG A 122 -3.32 19.30 -1.96
CA ARG A 122 -3.90 20.43 -1.23
C ARG A 122 -4.64 21.41 -2.13
N LEU A 123 -4.23 21.59 -3.38
CA LEU A 123 -4.76 22.61 -4.30
C LEU A 123 -5.74 22.07 -5.34
N ARG A 124 -5.89 20.74 -5.45
CA ARG A 124 -6.76 20.09 -6.43
C ARG A 124 -8.17 20.66 -6.48
N PHE A 125 -8.79 20.88 -5.31
CA PHE A 125 -10.15 21.43 -5.23
C PHE A 125 -10.27 22.79 -5.94
N TRP A 126 -9.26 23.65 -5.78
CA TRP A 126 -9.23 24.96 -6.42
C TRP A 126 -8.93 24.85 -7.91
N VAL A 127 -8.03 23.96 -8.32
CA VAL A 127 -7.75 23.73 -9.76
C VAL A 127 -9.01 23.24 -10.48
N GLU A 128 -9.77 22.33 -9.86
CA GLU A 128 -11.03 21.81 -10.41
C GLU A 128 -12.10 22.90 -10.51
N ASP A 129 -12.30 23.70 -9.46
CA ASP A 129 -13.22 24.84 -9.46
C ASP A 129 -12.82 25.90 -10.51
N TYR A 130 -11.53 26.24 -10.57
CA TYR A 130 -11.03 27.23 -11.51
C TYR A 130 -11.17 26.77 -12.97
N ARG A 131 -10.95 25.49 -13.25
CA ARG A 131 -11.20 24.90 -14.58
C ARG A 131 -12.67 24.95 -14.97
N ALA A 132 -13.57 24.65 -14.03
CA ALA A 132 -15.02 24.68 -14.27
C ALA A 132 -15.50 26.09 -14.64
N ASN A 133 -14.89 27.12 -14.05
CA ASN A 133 -15.24 28.52 -14.24
C ASN A 133 -14.34 29.27 -15.24
N SER A 134 -13.38 28.61 -15.88
CA SER A 134 -12.45 29.25 -16.83
C SER A 134 -12.13 28.32 -18.00
N ASP A 135 -10.90 27.79 -18.09
CA ASP A 135 -10.47 26.89 -19.17
C ASP A 135 -10.11 25.51 -18.57
N PRO A 136 -10.71 24.42 -19.08
CA PRO A 136 -10.51 23.06 -18.56
C PRO A 136 -9.07 22.54 -18.69
N THR A 137 -8.23 23.16 -19.52
CA THR A 137 -6.84 22.76 -19.75
C THR A 137 -5.84 23.41 -18.79
N LEU A 138 -6.27 24.42 -18.02
CA LEU A 138 -5.39 25.11 -17.07
C LEU A 138 -4.82 24.14 -16.05
N TYR A 139 -3.54 24.29 -15.70
CA TYR A 139 -2.85 23.42 -14.74
C TYR A 139 -2.76 21.92 -15.12
N SER A 140 -3.11 21.54 -16.36
CA SER A 140 -3.02 20.15 -16.85
C SER A 140 -1.61 19.58 -16.83
N ARG A 141 -0.57 20.42 -16.89
CA ARG A 141 0.83 19.97 -16.82
C ARG A 141 1.30 19.79 -15.38
N PHE A 142 0.76 20.56 -14.44
CA PHE A 142 0.93 20.27 -13.02
C PHE A 142 0.30 18.91 -12.68
N GLU A 143 -0.92 18.66 -13.16
CA GLU A 143 -1.59 17.36 -13.00
C GLU A 143 -0.80 16.20 -13.61
N TYR A 144 -0.31 16.38 -14.85
CA TYR A 144 0.54 15.41 -15.52
C TYR A 144 1.79 15.09 -14.68
N LEU A 145 2.49 16.11 -14.16
CA LEU A 145 3.68 15.94 -13.35
C LEU A 145 3.37 15.16 -12.05
N TYR A 146 2.27 15.51 -11.37
CA TYR A 146 1.80 14.77 -10.20
C TYR A 146 1.54 13.30 -10.53
N ASN A 147 0.82 13.01 -11.61
CA ASN A 147 0.48 11.64 -12.01
C ASN A 147 1.71 10.80 -12.38
N GLU A 148 2.69 11.40 -13.07
CA GLU A 148 3.96 10.75 -13.38
C GLU A 148 4.76 10.40 -12.11
N ILE A 149 4.82 11.32 -11.15
CA ILE A 149 5.51 11.11 -9.87
C ILE A 149 4.79 10.03 -9.05
N ARG A 150 3.46 10.12 -8.89
CA ARG A 150 2.65 9.12 -8.17
C ARG A 150 2.74 7.73 -8.78
N THR A 151 2.68 7.62 -10.11
CA THR A 151 2.79 6.33 -10.81
C THR A 151 4.14 5.68 -10.54
N ARG A 152 5.21 6.48 -10.48
CA ARG A 152 6.54 5.98 -10.11
C ARG A 152 6.64 5.64 -8.63
N GLU A 153 6.16 6.48 -7.72
CA GLU A 153 6.13 6.15 -6.29
C GLU A 153 5.40 4.81 -6.05
N ARG A 154 4.30 4.56 -6.75
CA ARG A 154 3.59 3.26 -6.72
C ARG A 154 4.43 2.10 -7.25
N LYS A 155 5.29 2.35 -8.25
CA LYS A 155 6.21 1.33 -8.82
C LYS A 155 7.47 1.12 -7.98
N THR A 156 7.98 2.14 -7.30
CA THR A 156 9.28 2.11 -6.60
C THR A 156 9.16 1.96 -5.09
N ARG A 157 8.03 2.33 -4.47
CA ARG A 157 7.80 1.99 -3.06
C ARG A 157 7.60 0.48 -2.98
N PRO A 158 8.36 -0.24 -2.13
CA PRO A 158 8.03 -1.62 -1.83
C PRO A 158 6.59 -1.63 -1.31
N ARG A 159 5.70 -2.35 -2.01
CA ARG A 159 4.32 -2.59 -1.55
C ARG A 159 4.45 -3.14 -0.13
N LEU A 160 3.84 -2.43 0.84
CA LEU A 160 3.76 -2.93 2.19
C LEU A 160 2.63 -3.96 2.19
N ASP A 161 3.00 -5.24 2.25
CA ASP A 161 2.04 -6.32 2.39
C ASP A 161 1.82 -6.57 3.88
N TYR A 162 0.56 -6.59 4.29
CA TYR A 162 0.13 -7.01 5.61
C TYR A 162 -0.71 -8.27 5.48
N VAL A 163 -0.73 -9.11 6.52
CA VAL A 163 -1.65 -10.23 6.67
C VAL A 163 -2.52 -10.00 7.90
N VAL A 164 -3.83 -10.15 7.74
CA VAL A 164 -4.81 -10.16 8.84
C VAL A 164 -4.70 -11.48 9.60
N ALA A 165 -4.46 -11.39 10.90
CA ALA A 165 -4.47 -12.48 11.85
C ALA A 165 -5.73 -12.38 12.71
N TYR A 166 -6.68 -13.31 12.51
CA TYR A 166 -7.94 -13.37 13.25
C TYR A 166 -8.16 -14.72 13.96
N GLY A 167 -7.17 -15.62 13.88
CA GLY A 167 -7.14 -16.96 14.49
C GLY A 167 -5.74 -17.32 14.98
N SER A 168 -5.24 -18.53 14.69
CA SER A 168 -3.94 -18.99 15.20
C SER A 168 -2.73 -18.14 14.81
N LEU A 169 -2.81 -17.36 13.72
CA LEU A 169 -1.74 -16.42 13.36
C LEU A 169 -1.57 -15.27 14.37
N MET A 170 -2.50 -15.08 15.32
CA MET A 170 -2.32 -14.16 16.44
C MET A 170 -1.32 -14.69 17.47
N ASN A 171 -1.14 -16.01 17.53
CA ASN A 171 -0.20 -16.63 18.46
C ASN A 171 1.25 -16.53 17.91
N PRO A 172 2.22 -15.97 18.67
CA PRO A 172 3.59 -15.77 18.17
C PRO A 172 4.31 -17.03 17.70
N ALA A 173 4.11 -18.17 18.35
CA ALA A 173 4.76 -19.43 17.96
C ALA A 173 4.23 -19.91 16.60
N SER A 174 2.90 -19.98 16.46
CA SER A 174 2.28 -20.32 15.18
C SER A 174 2.61 -19.29 14.10
N LEU A 175 2.63 -18.00 14.42
CA LEU A 175 3.02 -16.95 13.48
C LEU A 175 4.46 -17.14 12.98
N SER A 176 5.39 -17.38 13.90
CA SER A 176 6.80 -17.62 13.60
C SER A 176 7.00 -18.81 12.67
N ALA A 177 6.32 -19.94 12.95
CA ALA A 177 6.34 -21.12 12.09
C ALA A 177 5.82 -20.82 10.67
N GLY A 178 4.72 -20.08 10.57
CA GLY A 178 4.13 -19.67 9.29
C GLY A 178 5.06 -18.77 8.47
N LEU A 179 5.64 -17.76 9.11
CA LEU A 179 6.53 -16.79 8.46
C LEU A 179 7.91 -17.38 8.14
N GLY A 180 8.40 -18.32 8.95
CA GLY A 180 9.76 -18.84 8.84
C GLY A 180 10.83 -17.97 9.45
N ARG A 181 10.44 -17.14 10.42
CA ARG A 181 11.32 -16.31 11.24
C ARG A 181 10.71 -16.15 12.62
N ASP A 182 11.49 -15.69 13.58
CA ASP A 182 10.94 -15.30 14.87
C ASP A 182 10.05 -14.06 14.68
N ALA A 183 8.82 -14.14 15.18
CA ALA A 183 7.85 -13.07 15.21
C ALA A 183 7.33 -12.87 16.64
N SER A 184 7.28 -11.62 17.10
CA SER A 184 6.80 -11.30 18.44
C SER A 184 5.36 -10.77 18.43
N ILE A 185 4.72 -10.79 19.60
CA ILE A 185 3.39 -10.21 19.80
C ILE A 185 3.38 -8.70 19.50
N ASP A 186 4.51 -8.01 19.71
CA ASP A 186 4.62 -6.56 19.53
C ASP A 186 4.61 -6.14 18.04
N GLU A 187 4.82 -7.10 17.13
CA GLU A 187 4.71 -6.86 15.69
C GLU A 187 3.26 -6.90 15.18
N LEU A 188 2.33 -7.40 16.00
CA LEU A 188 0.91 -7.48 15.67
C LEU A 188 0.23 -6.15 15.97
N ILE A 189 -0.37 -5.57 14.93
CA ILE A 189 -1.06 -4.28 14.98
C ILE A 189 -2.56 -4.55 15.16
N PRO A 190 -3.18 -4.14 16.28
CA PRO A 190 -4.63 -4.25 16.47
C PRO A 190 -5.40 -3.46 15.39
N ILE A 191 -6.45 -4.07 14.85
CA ILE A 191 -7.30 -3.53 13.79
C ILE A 191 -8.76 -3.95 13.97
N GLU A 192 -9.65 -3.24 13.28
CA GLU A 192 -11.02 -3.68 13.03
C GLU A 192 -11.20 -4.02 11.55
N VAL A 193 -11.95 -5.07 11.24
CA VAL A 193 -12.39 -5.42 9.89
C VAL A 193 -13.89 -5.11 9.79
N VAL A 194 -14.26 -4.08 9.02
CA VAL A 194 -15.65 -3.60 8.90
C VAL A 194 -16.41 -4.36 7.83
N ASP A 195 -17.68 -4.66 8.09
CA ASP A 195 -18.58 -5.47 7.25
C ASP A 195 -18.18 -6.96 7.17
N TRP A 196 -17.47 -7.45 8.19
CA TRP A 196 -17.07 -8.85 8.35
C TRP A 196 -17.33 -9.32 9.77
N GLU A 197 -17.57 -10.62 9.91
CA GLU A 197 -17.73 -11.28 11.20
C GLU A 197 -16.89 -12.57 11.28
N ARG A 198 -16.49 -12.93 12.50
CA ARG A 198 -15.79 -14.18 12.81
C ARG A 198 -16.77 -15.35 12.89
N ARG A 199 -16.49 -16.44 12.15
CA ARG A 199 -17.27 -17.70 12.18
C ARG A 199 -16.38 -18.93 12.25
N TRP A 200 -16.90 -20.04 12.76
CA TRP A 200 -16.21 -21.33 12.87
C TRP A 200 -16.60 -22.26 11.72
N THR A 201 -16.24 -21.92 10.49
CA THR A 201 -16.82 -22.56 9.29
C THR A 201 -15.81 -23.29 8.43
N VAL A 202 -14.54 -23.42 8.82
CA VAL A 202 -13.52 -24.11 8.01
C VAL A 202 -13.13 -25.42 8.66
N GLY A 203 -13.40 -26.54 8.00
CA GLY A 203 -13.02 -27.88 8.45
C GLY A 203 -11.60 -28.25 8.04
N GLU A 204 -10.89 -28.94 8.93
CA GLU A 204 -9.67 -29.67 8.60
C GLU A 204 -9.56 -30.95 9.43
N THR A 205 -8.99 -31.98 8.84
CA THR A 205 -8.89 -33.30 9.45
C THR A 205 -7.75 -33.33 10.47
N VAL A 206 -8.08 -33.72 11.70
CA VAL A 206 -7.13 -33.80 12.82
C VAL A 206 -7.15 -35.18 13.47
N ARG A 207 -6.04 -35.53 14.13
CA ARG A 207 -5.92 -36.70 14.99
C ARG A 207 -5.90 -36.27 16.45
N LEU A 208 -6.81 -36.81 17.25
CA LEU A 208 -6.84 -36.56 18.69
C LEU A 208 -5.91 -37.56 19.40
N SER A 209 -4.93 -37.04 20.14
CA SER A 209 -3.82 -37.84 20.69
C SER A 209 -4.27 -38.89 21.72
N GLY A 210 -5.42 -38.69 22.38
CA GLY A 210 -5.94 -39.60 23.40
C GLY A 210 -6.62 -40.87 22.86
N ALA A 211 -7.12 -40.83 21.62
CA ALA A 211 -7.93 -41.92 21.06
C ALA A 211 -7.38 -42.49 19.74
N GLY A 212 -6.40 -41.82 19.10
CA GLY A 212 -5.98 -42.14 17.73
C GLY A 212 -7.09 -41.90 16.69
N GLN A 213 -8.25 -41.40 17.13
CA GLN A 213 -9.40 -41.11 16.30
C GLN A 213 -9.11 -39.90 15.43
N THR A 214 -9.47 -40.04 14.15
CA THR A 214 -9.46 -38.95 13.20
C THR A 214 -10.86 -38.33 13.19
N THR A 215 -10.92 -37.00 13.28
CA THR A 215 -12.17 -36.22 13.26
C THR A 215 -11.95 -34.94 12.45
N THR A 216 -13.02 -34.22 12.14
CA THR A 216 -12.94 -32.90 11.51
C THR A 216 -12.99 -31.84 12.59
N ALA A 217 -11.99 -30.98 12.65
CA ALA A 217 -12.02 -29.81 13.52
C ALA A 217 -12.50 -28.58 12.74
N ALA A 218 -13.40 -27.80 13.36
CA ALA A 218 -13.79 -26.49 12.89
C ALA A 218 -12.76 -25.44 13.30
N PHE A 219 -12.36 -24.61 12.34
CA PHE A 219 -11.42 -23.50 12.48
C PHE A 219 -12.07 -22.17 12.10
N LEU A 220 -11.44 -21.10 12.56
CA LEU A 220 -11.90 -19.72 12.36
C LEU A 220 -11.87 -19.28 10.90
N ASN A 221 -12.86 -18.48 10.54
CA ASN A 221 -13.03 -17.83 9.25
C ASN A 221 -13.54 -16.39 9.45
N LEU A 222 -13.33 -15.54 8.45
CA LEU A 222 -14.04 -14.27 8.31
C LEU A 222 -15.05 -14.36 7.18
N GLU A 223 -16.29 -13.96 7.44
CA GLU A 223 -17.36 -13.92 6.45
C GLU A 223 -17.93 -12.50 6.30
N PRO A 224 -18.36 -12.08 5.09
CA PRO A 224 -19.02 -10.81 4.91
C PRO A 224 -20.30 -10.73 5.75
N SER A 225 -20.43 -9.68 6.54
CA SER A 225 -21.58 -9.41 7.41
C SER A 225 -21.78 -7.89 7.53
N PRO A 226 -22.60 -7.29 6.66
CA PRO A 226 -22.76 -5.83 6.59
C PRO A 226 -23.14 -5.23 7.96
N GLY A 227 -22.46 -4.15 8.33
CA GLY A 227 -22.67 -3.47 9.61
C GLY A 227 -21.95 -4.10 10.81
N GLN A 228 -21.40 -5.31 10.68
CA GLN A 228 -20.58 -5.92 11.72
C GLN A 228 -19.15 -5.37 11.69
N ARG A 229 -18.47 -5.50 12.83
CA ARG A 229 -17.04 -5.20 12.96
C ARG A 229 -16.39 -6.31 13.76
N THR A 230 -15.31 -6.86 13.21
CA THR A 230 -14.51 -7.86 13.91
C THR A 230 -13.16 -7.30 14.30
N ALA A 231 -12.82 -7.40 15.57
CA ALA A 231 -11.51 -7.07 16.10
C ALA A 231 -10.52 -8.17 15.69
N ALA A 232 -9.37 -7.78 15.15
CA ALA A 232 -8.32 -8.67 14.68
C ALA A 232 -6.95 -8.01 14.81
N ALA A 233 -5.90 -8.71 14.44
CA ALA A 233 -4.57 -8.12 14.28
C ALA A 233 -4.14 -8.15 12.81
N MET A 234 -3.13 -7.37 12.48
CA MET A 234 -2.37 -7.57 11.24
C MET A 234 -0.88 -7.45 11.49
N ILE A 235 -0.09 -8.14 10.67
CA ILE A 235 1.36 -8.09 10.71
C ILE A 235 1.91 -7.77 9.33
N ARG A 236 3.01 -7.02 9.27
CA ARG A 236 3.73 -6.76 8.03
C ARG A 236 4.46 -8.02 7.57
N VAL A 237 4.36 -8.34 6.29
CA VAL A 237 5.02 -9.46 5.66
C VAL A 237 5.80 -9.04 4.41
N SER A 238 6.85 -9.77 4.11
CA SER A 238 7.54 -9.80 2.82
C SER A 238 6.80 -10.71 1.84
N ARG A 239 7.21 -10.66 0.56
CA ARG A 239 6.64 -11.51 -0.47
C ARG A 239 6.88 -13.01 -0.23
N SER A 240 8.05 -13.38 0.27
CA SER A 240 8.39 -14.77 0.57
C SER A 240 7.58 -15.29 1.76
N GLU A 241 7.35 -14.46 2.78
CA GLU A 241 6.50 -14.80 3.93
C GLU A 241 5.04 -14.97 3.51
N LEU A 242 4.51 -14.06 2.67
CA LEU A 242 3.15 -14.19 2.14
C LEU A 242 2.99 -15.48 1.32
N ALA A 243 4.00 -15.85 0.52
CA ALA A 243 3.98 -17.11 -0.23
C ALA A 243 3.95 -18.34 0.70
N ARG A 244 4.75 -18.34 1.78
CA ARG A 244 4.72 -19.40 2.80
C ARG A 244 3.35 -19.50 3.48
N LEU A 245 2.79 -18.38 3.90
CA LEU A 245 1.46 -18.34 4.50
C LEU A 245 0.38 -18.85 3.52
N THR A 246 0.50 -18.53 2.23
CA THR A 246 -0.42 -19.03 1.21
C THR A 246 -0.39 -20.56 1.08
N VAL A 247 0.79 -21.19 1.21
CA VAL A 247 0.92 -22.65 1.23
C VAL A 247 0.30 -23.24 2.49
N ARG A 248 0.59 -22.63 3.65
CA ARG A 248 0.04 -23.06 4.95
C ARG A 248 -1.49 -22.98 4.97
N GLU A 249 -2.06 -21.91 4.45
CA GLU A 249 -3.50 -21.61 4.46
C GLU A 249 -4.23 -22.27 3.27
N LYS A 250 -3.89 -23.52 2.93
CA LYS A 250 -4.41 -24.27 1.76
C LYS A 250 -5.94 -24.37 1.68
N ASN A 251 -6.64 -24.26 2.81
CA ASN A 251 -8.11 -24.34 2.86
C ASN A 251 -8.77 -22.96 2.71
N TYR A 252 -7.98 -21.90 2.49
CA TYR A 252 -8.42 -20.51 2.40
C TYR A 252 -8.01 -19.88 1.06
N ASP A 253 -8.70 -18.82 0.68
CA ASP A 253 -8.36 -17.92 -0.42
C ASP A 253 -7.81 -16.61 0.14
N ALA A 254 -6.65 -16.17 -0.35
CA ALA A 254 -6.11 -14.86 -0.03
C ALA A 254 -6.93 -13.75 -0.74
N ARG A 255 -7.47 -12.81 0.03
CA ARG A 255 -8.22 -11.65 -0.45
C ARG A 255 -7.63 -10.35 0.10
N ASP A 256 -7.57 -9.32 -0.73
CA ASP A 256 -7.17 -7.98 -0.29
C ASP A 256 -8.37 -7.30 0.39
N LEU A 257 -8.28 -7.10 1.70
CA LEU A 257 -9.29 -6.44 2.55
C LEU A 257 -8.89 -5.03 2.96
N ARG A 258 -7.93 -4.38 2.27
CA ARG A 258 -7.46 -3.03 2.61
C ARG A 258 -8.59 -2.04 2.90
N ASP A 259 -9.65 -2.07 2.08
CA ASP A 259 -10.75 -1.11 2.19
C ASP A 259 -11.71 -1.41 3.36
N ALA A 260 -11.69 -2.65 3.87
CA ALA A 260 -12.45 -3.10 5.05
C ALA A 260 -11.65 -2.93 6.36
N VAL A 261 -10.32 -2.79 6.31
CA VAL A 261 -9.50 -2.67 7.52
C VAL A 261 -9.47 -1.24 8.06
N ARG A 262 -9.62 -1.09 9.37
CA ARG A 262 -9.45 0.15 10.12
C ARG A 262 -8.40 -0.05 11.22
N LEU A 263 -7.47 0.88 11.32
CA LEU A 263 -6.58 0.99 12.47
C LEU A 263 -7.36 1.49 13.69
N ILE A 264 -6.84 1.25 14.88
CA ILE A 264 -7.34 1.88 16.11
C ILE A 264 -7.48 3.40 15.92
N GLY A 265 -8.64 3.93 16.32
CA GLY A 265 -9.05 5.32 16.05
C GLY A 265 -9.72 5.54 14.69
N GLY A 266 -10.09 4.47 13.96
CA GLY A 266 -10.90 4.52 12.74
C GLY A 266 -10.14 4.92 11.46
N ARG A 267 -8.81 5.02 11.51
CA ARG A 267 -8.00 5.43 10.35
C ARG A 267 -7.90 4.30 9.32
N ARG A 268 -7.89 4.65 8.03
CA ARG A 268 -7.67 3.68 6.95
C ARG A 268 -6.19 3.34 6.79
N VAL A 269 -5.91 2.13 6.32
CA VAL A 269 -4.57 1.75 5.89
C VAL A 269 -4.19 2.57 4.64
N GLY A 270 -2.93 3.00 4.56
CA GLY A 270 -2.46 3.85 3.47
C GLY A 270 -2.61 3.21 2.09
N PRO A 271 -2.81 4.00 1.01
CA PRO A 271 -3.11 3.51 -0.34
C PRO A 271 -1.95 2.73 -1.00
N GLY A 272 -0.75 2.75 -0.40
CA GLY A 272 0.43 1.99 -0.87
C GLY A 272 0.60 0.61 -0.21
N ALA A 273 -0.34 0.19 0.62
CA ALA A 273 -0.33 -1.10 1.27
C ALA A 273 -1.40 -2.04 0.69
N ALA A 274 -1.16 -3.34 0.82
CA ALA A 274 -2.20 -4.36 0.68
C ALA A 274 -2.38 -5.08 2.00
N VAL A 275 -3.62 -5.51 2.25
CA VAL A 275 -3.97 -6.17 3.51
C VAL A 275 -4.62 -7.49 3.16
N TRP A 276 -3.81 -8.53 3.13
CA TRP A 276 -4.23 -9.88 2.75
C TRP A 276 -4.94 -10.56 3.91
N CYS A 277 -6.08 -11.17 3.64
CA CYS A 277 -6.83 -11.99 4.58
C CYS A 277 -7.09 -13.35 3.93
N PHE A 278 -6.82 -14.43 4.65
CA PHE A 278 -7.16 -15.78 4.22
C PHE A 278 -8.61 -16.05 4.58
N VAL A 279 -9.49 -16.27 3.59
CA VAL A 279 -10.94 -16.51 3.78
C VAL A 279 -11.29 -17.92 3.35
N GLY A 280 -12.04 -18.66 4.18
CA GLY A 280 -12.32 -20.08 4.00
C GLY A 280 -12.96 -20.41 2.65
N ARG A 281 -12.35 -21.37 1.93
CA ARG A 281 -12.87 -21.88 0.65
C ARG A 281 -14.16 -22.65 0.87
N ARG A 282 -15.13 -22.47 -0.03
CA ARG A 282 -16.45 -23.13 0.05
C ARG A 282 -16.38 -24.65 0.22
N ARG A 283 -15.43 -25.31 -0.46
CA ARG A 283 -15.28 -26.78 -0.44
C ARG A 283 -14.76 -27.36 0.89
N HIS A 284 -14.22 -26.51 1.77
CA HIS A 284 -13.73 -26.91 3.09
C HIS A 284 -14.65 -26.39 4.19
N ARG A 285 -15.89 -26.00 3.86
CA ARG A 285 -16.82 -25.49 4.86
C ARG A 285 -17.49 -26.64 5.64
N VAL A 286 -17.64 -26.42 6.94
CA VAL A 286 -18.41 -27.26 7.86
C VAL A 286 -19.61 -26.48 8.38
N ILE A 287 -20.67 -27.18 8.80
CA ILE A 287 -21.91 -26.56 9.26
C ILE A 287 -22.23 -27.08 10.66
N ALA A 288 -22.74 -26.21 11.53
CA ALA A 288 -23.19 -26.59 12.87
C ALA A 288 -24.22 -27.74 12.80
N GLY A 289 -24.05 -28.74 13.66
CA GLY A 289 -24.88 -29.96 13.67
C GLY A 289 -24.33 -31.13 12.86
N ASP A 290 -23.16 -31.01 12.21
CA ASP A 290 -22.44 -32.16 11.66
C ASP A 290 -21.86 -33.01 12.82
N ASP A 291 -22.34 -34.24 12.99
CA ASP A 291 -22.02 -35.12 14.14
C ASP A 291 -20.51 -35.45 14.31
N ASP A 292 -19.71 -35.28 13.25
CA ASP A 292 -18.26 -35.58 13.22
C ASP A 292 -17.37 -34.33 13.24
N VAL A 293 -17.94 -33.15 13.55
CA VAL A 293 -17.21 -31.88 13.60
C VAL A 293 -17.12 -31.34 15.03
N VAL A 294 -15.89 -31.06 15.45
CA VAL A 294 -15.60 -30.58 16.81
C VAL A 294 -14.90 -29.22 16.82
N VAL A 295 -15.02 -28.50 17.92
CA VAL A 295 -14.16 -27.33 18.23
C VAL A 295 -13.10 -27.76 19.22
N LEU A 296 -11.83 -27.55 18.87
CA LEU A 296 -10.70 -27.99 19.69
C LEU A 296 -10.43 -26.99 20.82
N GLU A 297 -10.58 -27.41 22.07
CA GLU A 297 -10.38 -26.52 23.24
C GLU A 297 -8.95 -25.96 23.31
N GLU A 298 -7.94 -26.76 22.95
CA GLU A 298 -6.54 -26.32 22.91
C GLU A 298 -6.32 -25.22 21.86
N TYR A 299 -6.98 -25.33 20.70
CA TYR A 299 -6.94 -24.29 19.68
C TYR A 299 -7.60 -23.01 20.18
N VAL A 300 -8.79 -23.11 20.77
CA VAL A 300 -9.51 -21.95 21.35
C VAL A 300 -8.64 -21.25 22.40
N SER A 301 -8.10 -21.99 23.37
CA SER A 301 -7.25 -21.45 24.44
C SER A 301 -6.01 -20.73 23.89
N LYS A 302 -5.37 -21.31 22.86
CA LYS A 302 -4.21 -20.71 22.18
C LYS A 302 -4.54 -19.37 21.53
N VAL A 303 -5.72 -19.26 20.91
CA VAL A 303 -6.18 -18.03 20.25
C VAL A 303 -6.63 -17.00 21.29
N GLU A 304 -7.32 -17.40 22.36
CA GLU A 304 -7.73 -16.52 23.46
C GLU A 304 -6.53 -15.87 24.16
N GLN A 305 -5.51 -16.66 24.53
CA GLN A 305 -4.30 -16.14 25.17
C GLN A 305 -3.55 -15.14 24.28
N ALA A 306 -3.56 -15.36 22.97
CA ALA A 306 -2.96 -14.42 22.03
C ALA A 306 -3.79 -13.14 21.90
N ALA A 307 -5.11 -13.26 21.75
CA ALA A 307 -6.03 -12.14 21.65
C ALA A 307 -5.94 -11.23 22.88
N GLU A 308 -5.92 -11.81 24.09
CA GLU A 308 -5.79 -11.08 25.36
C GLU A 308 -4.54 -10.20 25.42
N ARG A 309 -3.41 -10.70 24.89
CA ARG A 309 -2.14 -9.98 24.90
C ARG A 309 -2.05 -8.88 23.83
N ILE A 310 -2.83 -8.99 22.76
CA ILE A 310 -2.89 -7.99 21.69
C ILE A 310 -3.82 -6.85 22.08
N ASP A 311 -5.06 -7.20 22.43
CA ASP A 311 -6.09 -6.28 22.85
C ASP A 311 -7.16 -7.04 23.67
N PRO A 312 -7.30 -6.76 24.98
CA PRO A 312 -8.28 -7.44 25.84
C PRO A 312 -9.72 -7.40 25.33
N THR A 313 -10.08 -6.42 24.50
CA THR A 313 -11.43 -6.32 23.93
C THR A 313 -11.74 -7.42 22.90
N MET A 314 -10.72 -8.01 22.27
CA MET A 314 -10.87 -9.11 21.30
C MET A 314 -11.41 -10.40 21.94
N ILE A 315 -11.16 -10.61 23.23
CA ILE A 315 -11.54 -11.85 23.94
C ILE A 315 -13.06 -12.00 23.97
N ALA A 316 -13.78 -10.93 24.24
CA ALA A 316 -15.24 -10.98 24.39
C ALA A 316 -15.91 -11.43 23.08
N GLU A 317 -15.46 -10.88 21.96
CA GLU A 317 -15.94 -11.26 20.63
C GLU A 317 -15.55 -12.71 20.27
N LEU A 318 -14.32 -13.13 20.58
CA LEU A 318 -13.86 -14.48 20.32
C LEU A 318 -14.69 -15.52 21.10
N ARG A 319 -14.91 -15.31 22.39
CA ARG A 319 -15.75 -16.18 23.23
C ARG A 319 -17.18 -16.25 22.73
N ALA A 320 -17.76 -15.12 22.35
CA ALA A 320 -19.09 -15.09 21.74
C ALA A 320 -19.13 -15.92 20.44
N SER A 321 -18.09 -15.85 19.61
CA SER A 321 -18.01 -16.63 18.37
C SER A 321 -17.90 -18.14 18.62
N VAL A 322 -17.18 -18.56 19.67
CA VAL A 322 -17.05 -19.98 20.07
C VAL A 322 -18.41 -20.51 20.54
N ALA A 323 -19.10 -19.76 21.40
CA ALA A 323 -20.43 -20.14 21.88
C ALA A 323 -21.45 -20.23 20.74
N ALA A 324 -21.32 -19.39 19.72
CA ALA A 324 -22.17 -19.40 18.52
C ALA A 324 -21.77 -20.46 17.48
N ALA A 325 -20.66 -21.19 17.67
CA ALA A 325 -20.13 -22.12 16.68
C ALA A 325 -21.04 -23.33 16.45
N GLY A 326 -21.73 -23.80 17.50
CA GLY A 326 -22.67 -24.92 17.41
C GLY A 326 -22.02 -26.29 17.14
N PHE A 327 -20.76 -26.47 17.56
CA PHE A 327 -20.03 -27.74 17.51
C PHE A 327 -19.67 -28.21 18.91
N GLU A 328 -19.55 -29.52 19.09
CA GLU A 328 -19.13 -30.12 20.35
C GLU A 328 -17.65 -29.78 20.65
N PRO A 329 -17.31 -29.41 21.90
CA PRO A 329 -15.93 -29.19 22.28
C PRO A 329 -15.18 -30.53 22.40
N ALA A 330 -13.95 -30.57 21.89
CA ALA A 330 -13.04 -31.70 22.04
C ALA A 330 -11.80 -31.29 22.85
N SER A 331 -11.59 -31.96 23.97
CA SER A 331 -10.44 -31.77 24.84
C SER A 331 -9.22 -32.60 24.42
N GLY A 332 -8.03 -32.12 24.76
CA GLY A 332 -6.77 -32.85 24.61
C GLY A 332 -5.94 -32.44 23.38
N PRO A 333 -4.71 -32.95 23.28
CA PRO A 333 -3.79 -32.52 22.23
C PRO A 333 -4.19 -33.05 20.87
N TYR A 334 -4.03 -32.23 19.84
CA TYR A 334 -4.34 -32.58 18.46
C TYR A 334 -3.15 -32.43 17.52
N GLN A 335 -3.21 -33.14 16.39
CA GLN A 335 -2.26 -32.97 15.28
C GLN A 335 -3.00 -32.93 13.96
N PHE A 336 -2.55 -32.08 13.03
CA PHE A 336 -3.05 -32.11 11.66
C PHE A 336 -2.73 -33.46 11.01
N ALA A 337 -3.73 -34.03 10.33
CA ALA A 337 -3.57 -35.31 9.62
C ALA A 337 -2.61 -35.15 8.42
N ASP A 338 -2.64 -33.99 7.77
CA ASP A 338 -1.73 -33.63 6.67
C ASP A 338 -0.30 -33.35 7.19
N PRO A 339 0.71 -34.13 6.74
CA PRO A 339 2.11 -33.91 7.11
C PRO A 339 2.66 -32.54 6.70
N ASP A 340 2.27 -32.02 5.53
CA ASP A 340 2.79 -30.74 5.03
C ASP A 340 2.31 -29.60 5.92
N GLN A 341 1.02 -29.63 6.28
CA GLN A 341 0.45 -28.68 7.22
C GLN A 341 1.12 -28.79 8.59
N ARG A 342 1.32 -30.01 9.11
CA ARG A 342 1.97 -30.24 10.41
C ARG A 342 3.36 -29.59 10.51
N SER A 343 4.11 -29.54 9.41
CA SER A 343 5.44 -28.90 9.39
C SER A 343 5.42 -27.37 9.46
N LEU A 344 4.24 -26.74 9.33
CA LEU A 344 4.06 -25.30 9.16
C LEU A 344 3.26 -24.62 10.30
N VAL A 345 2.78 -25.35 11.31
CA VAL A 345 1.89 -24.82 12.38
C VAL A 345 2.53 -24.71 13.75
#